data_AF-A0A146K1J6-F1
#
_entry.id   AF-A0A146K1J6-F1
#
_cell.length_a   1.000
_cell.length_b   1.000
_cell.length_c   1.000
_cell.angle_alpha   90.00
_cell.angle_beta   90.00
_cell.angle_gamma   90.00
#
_symmetry.space_group_name_H-M   'P 1'
#
loop_
_entity.id
_entity.type
_entity.pdbx_description
1 polymer ?
#
loop_
_entity_poly.entity_id
_entity_poly.type
_entity_poly.pdbx_seq_one_letter_code
_entity_poly.pdbx_strand_id
1 'polypeptide(L)'
;NRFMFLVDQVLIFPKNITVVPDNIYKDEPFVNAIIGLNILKIGFRAFLNTNAQFVYLPKCELLQIESFSNSLLVNIIAPNVQNISKGAFQSCFSLQDCSFPNCKNVEDGELGAFHSCKSIANLDIGSGKIDKTNSMKSLKYIKGSFGDREVETIQNDFHIKALHLGRIEQACQFMQAKMRILKHMAKN
;
A
#
# COMPACT_ATOMS: atom_id res chain seq x y z
N ASN A 1 2.84 13.99 -21.00
CA ASN A 1 1.37 14.22 -20.92
C ASN A 1 0.65 12.97 -21.42
N ARG A 2 -0.29 12.40 -20.64
CA ARG A 2 -1.39 11.45 -21.02
C ARG A 2 -1.61 10.11 -20.30
N PHE A 3 -0.94 9.77 -19.20
CA PHE A 3 -1.26 8.50 -18.51
C PHE A 3 -1.40 8.61 -17.00
N MET A 4 -1.72 9.80 -16.49
CA MET A 4 -1.90 10.01 -15.07
C MET A 4 -3.16 10.83 -14.84
N PHE A 5 -4.16 10.20 -14.24
CA PHE A 5 -5.36 10.88 -13.79
C PHE A 5 -5.14 11.24 -12.33
N LEU A 6 -4.82 12.50 -12.06
CA LEU A 6 -4.95 13.08 -10.73
C LEU A 6 -6.39 13.60 -10.66
N VAL A 7 -7.30 12.79 -10.13
CA VAL A 7 -8.68 13.23 -9.86
C VAL A 7 -8.75 13.51 -8.38
N ASP A 8 -9.03 14.75 -8.00
CA ASP A 8 -9.11 15.16 -6.59
C ASP A 8 -7.89 14.71 -5.75
N GLN A 9 -6.67 14.89 -6.29
CA GLN A 9 -5.40 14.50 -5.65
C GLN A 9 -5.21 12.97 -5.50
N VAL A 10 -6.03 12.16 -6.15
CA VAL A 10 -5.87 10.70 -6.23
C VAL A 10 -5.09 10.32 -7.50
N LEU A 11 -3.92 9.70 -7.31
CA LEU A 11 -3.10 9.13 -8.37
C LEU A 11 -3.59 7.72 -8.73
N ILE A 12 -4.17 7.57 -9.92
CA ILE A 12 -4.62 6.27 -10.44
C ILE A 12 -3.71 5.82 -11.59
N PHE A 13 -3.03 4.68 -11.41
CA PHE A 13 -2.19 4.10 -12.45
C PHE A 13 -3.02 3.37 -13.52
N PRO A 14 -2.76 3.62 -14.82
CA PRO A 14 -3.33 2.84 -15.90
C PRO A 14 -3.01 1.35 -15.81
N LYS A 15 -3.91 0.52 -16.36
CA LYS A 15 -3.80 -0.95 -16.31
C LYS A 15 -2.54 -1.52 -16.96
N ASN A 16 -1.91 -0.81 -17.89
CA ASN A 16 -0.70 -1.24 -18.58
C ASN A 16 0.60 -0.91 -17.82
N ILE A 17 0.52 -0.10 -16.75
CA ILE A 17 1.67 0.18 -15.90
C ILE A 17 1.75 -0.91 -14.83
N THR A 18 2.89 -1.60 -14.80
CA THR A 18 3.18 -2.66 -13.82
C THR A 18 4.33 -2.32 -12.89
N VAL A 19 5.13 -1.30 -13.22
CA VAL A 19 6.27 -0.86 -12.40
C VAL A 19 6.22 0.66 -12.27
N VAL A 20 6.34 1.15 -11.03
CA VAL A 20 6.55 2.57 -10.75
C VAL A 20 8.05 2.84 -10.72
N PRO A 21 8.58 3.72 -11.59
CA PRO A 21 10.01 4.03 -11.63
C PRO A 21 10.54 4.70 -10.36
N ASP A 22 11.85 4.72 -10.23
CA ASP A 22 12.55 5.37 -9.12
C ASP A 22 12.35 6.90 -9.13
N ASN A 23 12.22 7.49 -7.94
CA ASN A 23 12.10 8.94 -7.67
C ASN A 23 10.98 9.69 -8.44
N ILE A 24 10.08 9.00 -9.15
CA ILE A 24 9.17 9.63 -10.11
C ILE A 24 8.14 10.59 -9.48
N TYR A 25 7.73 10.35 -8.22
CA TYR A 25 6.84 11.22 -7.44
C TYR A 25 7.49 11.66 -6.13
N LYS A 26 8.82 11.70 -6.09
CA LYS A 26 9.54 12.22 -4.94
C LYS A 26 9.21 13.71 -4.75
N ASP A 27 8.99 14.12 -3.51
CA ASP A 27 8.67 15.50 -3.11
C ASP A 27 7.38 16.05 -3.75
N GLU A 28 6.44 15.18 -4.15
CA GLU A 28 5.16 15.57 -4.75
C GLU A 28 4.07 15.79 -3.69
N PRO A 29 3.67 17.06 -3.40
CA PRO A 29 2.75 17.36 -2.31
C PRO A 29 1.28 17.21 -2.70
N PHE A 30 0.97 16.98 -3.97
CA PHE A 30 -0.40 16.98 -4.49
C PHE A 30 -1.01 15.58 -4.62
N VAL A 31 -0.30 14.53 -4.18
CA VAL A 31 -0.79 13.15 -4.19
C VAL A 31 -1.29 12.78 -2.80
N ASN A 32 -2.60 12.67 -2.62
CA ASN A 32 -3.24 12.28 -1.37
C ASN A 32 -3.63 10.81 -1.31
N ALA A 33 -3.86 10.16 -2.46
CA ALA A 33 -4.13 8.73 -2.50
C ALA A 33 -3.55 8.10 -3.75
N ILE A 34 -3.18 6.82 -3.65
CA ILE A 34 -2.54 6.07 -4.74
C ILE A 34 -3.29 4.77 -4.97
N ILE A 35 -3.73 4.56 -6.21
CA ILE A 35 -4.43 3.35 -6.64
C ILE A 35 -3.67 2.73 -7.80
N GLY A 36 -3.09 1.54 -7.58
CA GLY A 36 -2.29 0.82 -8.56
C GLY A 36 -2.71 -0.65 -8.67
N LEU A 37 -3.81 -0.92 -9.38
CA LEU A 37 -4.42 -2.26 -9.44
C LEU A 37 -3.54 -3.33 -10.11
N ASN A 38 -2.65 -2.92 -11.01
CA ASN A 38 -1.75 -3.82 -11.75
C ASN A 38 -0.27 -3.56 -11.46
N ILE A 39 0.02 -2.69 -10.50
CA ILE A 39 1.40 -2.41 -10.10
C ILE A 39 1.95 -3.62 -9.36
N LEU A 40 3.07 -4.13 -9.84
CA LEU A 40 3.83 -5.25 -9.28
C LEU A 40 4.99 -4.73 -8.42
N LYS A 41 5.57 -3.58 -8.76
CA LYS A 41 6.76 -3.04 -8.08
C LYS A 41 6.71 -1.52 -7.91
N ILE A 42 7.07 -1.05 -6.72
CA ILE A 42 7.33 0.37 -6.43
C ILE A 42 8.84 0.62 -6.36
N GLY A 43 9.31 1.58 -7.16
CA GLY A 43 10.70 1.96 -7.30
C GLY A 43 11.33 2.62 -6.07
N PHE A 44 12.65 2.75 -6.08
CA PHE A 44 13.43 3.44 -5.07
C PHE A 44 12.94 4.88 -4.90
N ARG A 45 12.58 5.28 -3.67
CA ARG A 45 12.09 6.63 -3.34
C ARG A 45 10.94 7.12 -4.22
N ALA A 46 10.17 6.23 -4.84
CA ALA A 46 9.16 6.61 -5.82
C ALA A 46 8.14 7.62 -5.26
N PHE A 47 7.81 7.53 -3.98
CA PHE A 47 6.88 8.41 -3.24
C PHE A 47 7.49 8.96 -1.94
N LEU A 48 8.81 9.17 -1.91
CA LEU A 48 9.49 9.83 -0.80
C LEU A 48 8.93 11.26 -0.62
N ASN A 49 8.68 11.68 0.63
CA ASN A 49 8.19 13.02 0.98
C ASN A 49 6.84 13.40 0.32
N THR A 50 5.92 12.45 0.22
CA THR A 50 4.58 12.68 -0.38
C THR A 50 3.49 12.89 0.67
N ASN A 51 2.41 13.57 0.29
CA ASN A 51 1.22 13.76 1.13
C ASN A 51 0.23 12.59 1.08
N ALA A 52 0.63 11.44 0.51
CA ALA A 52 -0.27 10.31 0.30
C ALA A 52 -0.76 9.77 1.65
N GLN A 53 -2.06 9.74 1.87
CA GLN A 53 -2.71 9.25 3.09
C GLN A 53 -3.22 7.80 2.92
N PHE A 54 -3.52 7.40 1.69
CA PHE A 54 -4.05 6.06 1.38
C PHE A 54 -3.36 5.45 0.16
N VAL A 55 -2.97 4.17 0.27
CA VAL A 55 -2.38 3.40 -0.83
C VAL A 55 -3.10 2.06 -0.99
N TYR A 56 -3.54 1.76 -2.22
CA TYR A 56 -4.10 0.47 -2.59
C TYR A 56 -3.34 -0.15 -3.78
N LEU A 57 -2.66 -1.26 -3.51
CA LEU A 57 -1.76 -1.94 -4.44
C LEU A 57 -2.00 -3.47 -4.39
N PRO A 58 -3.15 -3.97 -4.87
CA PRO A 58 -3.57 -5.36 -4.66
C PRO A 58 -2.65 -6.41 -5.28
N LYS A 59 -1.86 -6.05 -6.30
CA LYS A 59 -0.94 -6.96 -6.99
C LYS A 59 0.53 -6.65 -6.76
N CYS A 60 0.85 -5.65 -5.93
CA CYS A 60 2.24 -5.28 -5.72
C CYS A 60 2.94 -6.37 -4.92
N GLU A 61 4.13 -6.75 -5.36
CA GLU A 61 4.97 -7.80 -4.77
C GLU A 61 6.19 -7.22 -4.06
N LEU A 62 6.68 -6.06 -4.50
CA LEU A 62 7.92 -5.46 -4.01
C LEU A 62 7.81 -3.95 -3.76
N LEU A 63 8.13 -3.55 -2.54
CA LEU A 63 8.36 -2.16 -2.14
C LEU A 63 9.85 -1.92 -1.94
N GLN A 64 10.46 -1.10 -2.81
CA GLN A 64 11.90 -0.82 -2.73
C GLN A 64 12.26 0.17 -1.63
N ILE A 65 13.57 0.35 -1.47
CA ILE A 65 14.20 1.21 -0.46
C ILE A 65 13.56 2.60 -0.48
N GLU A 66 13.13 3.05 0.71
CA GLU A 66 12.53 4.38 0.93
C GLU A 66 11.34 4.73 0.02
N SER A 67 10.67 3.73 -0.57
CA SER A 67 9.59 3.92 -1.55
C SER A 67 8.47 4.86 -1.09
N PHE A 68 8.11 4.85 0.20
CA PHE A 68 7.12 5.73 0.83
C PHE A 68 7.71 6.46 2.06
N SER A 69 9.02 6.62 2.13
CA SER A 69 9.65 7.28 3.29
C SER A 69 9.13 8.72 3.46
N ASN A 70 8.98 9.15 4.71
CA ASN A 70 8.47 10.46 5.13
C ASN A 70 7.15 10.85 4.44
N SER A 71 6.29 9.86 4.17
CA SER A 71 4.95 10.07 3.64
C SER A 71 3.95 10.34 4.78
N LEU A 72 2.86 11.06 4.48
CA LEU A 72 1.72 11.26 5.40
C LEU A 72 0.76 10.05 5.42
N LEU A 73 1.25 8.87 5.03
CA LEU A 73 0.47 7.66 4.88
C LEU A 73 -0.22 7.31 6.19
N VAL A 74 -1.53 7.08 6.13
CA VAL A 74 -2.34 6.62 7.25
C VAL A 74 -2.61 5.13 7.10
N ASN A 75 -2.93 4.69 5.88
CA ASN A 75 -3.35 3.33 5.58
C ASN A 75 -2.74 2.80 4.28
N ILE A 76 -2.32 1.54 4.30
CA ILE A 76 -1.91 0.82 3.09
C ILE A 76 -2.46 -0.59 3.03
N ILE A 77 -3.01 -0.93 1.87
CA ILE A 77 -3.54 -2.26 1.55
C ILE A 77 -2.78 -2.79 0.33
N ALA A 78 -1.86 -3.73 0.55
CA ALA A 78 -1.05 -4.34 -0.49
C ALA A 78 -0.83 -5.84 -0.20
N PRO A 79 -1.89 -6.67 -0.31
CA PRO A 79 -1.91 -8.04 0.19
C PRO A 79 -0.86 -8.96 -0.40
N ASN A 80 -0.42 -8.70 -1.64
CA ASN A 80 0.54 -9.52 -2.35
C ASN A 80 2.00 -9.10 -2.16
N VAL A 81 2.28 -8.08 -1.35
CA VAL A 81 3.66 -7.64 -1.11
C VAL A 81 4.40 -8.75 -0.38
N GLN A 82 5.49 -9.23 -0.96
CA GLN A 82 6.33 -10.28 -0.42
C GLN A 82 7.60 -9.71 0.24
N ASN A 83 8.10 -8.59 -0.29
CA ASN A 83 9.34 -7.96 0.11
C ASN A 83 9.15 -6.47 0.39
N ILE A 84 9.55 -6.05 1.60
CA ILE A 84 9.58 -4.64 2.04
C ILE A 84 11.03 -4.28 2.36
N SER A 85 11.64 -3.45 1.51
CA SER A 85 13.05 -3.08 1.64
C SER A 85 13.30 -2.00 2.72
N LYS A 86 14.58 -1.79 3.02
CA LYS A 86 15.08 -0.84 4.01
C LYS A 86 14.42 0.53 3.89
N GLY A 87 13.91 1.03 5.01
CA GLY A 87 13.27 2.33 5.11
C GLY A 87 12.05 2.56 4.22
N ALA A 88 11.42 1.53 3.63
CA ALA A 88 10.27 1.71 2.73
C ALA A 88 9.17 2.62 3.30
N PHE A 89 8.92 2.56 4.61
CA PHE A 89 7.98 3.43 5.34
C PHE A 89 8.68 4.28 6.41
N GLN A 90 9.99 4.48 6.31
CA GLN A 90 10.74 5.26 7.31
C GLN A 90 10.06 6.60 7.56
N SER A 91 9.91 6.98 8.84
CA SER A 91 9.32 8.26 9.24
C SER A 91 7.88 8.51 8.75
N CYS A 92 7.10 7.47 8.42
CA CYS A 92 5.66 7.60 8.21
C CYS A 92 4.94 7.78 9.56
N PHE A 93 4.99 8.99 10.11
CA PHE A 93 4.50 9.28 11.47
C PHE A 93 2.99 9.12 11.65
N SER A 94 2.22 9.16 10.56
CA SER A 94 0.75 9.04 10.58
C SER A 94 0.25 7.62 10.31
N LEU A 95 1.14 6.68 9.98
CA LEU A 95 0.78 5.33 9.53
C LEU A 95 0.17 4.55 10.67
N GLN A 96 -1.08 4.11 10.52
CA GLN A 96 -1.87 3.44 11.56
C GLN A 96 -2.15 1.98 11.21
N ASP A 97 -2.63 1.73 9.98
CA ASP A 97 -3.01 0.39 9.52
C ASP A 97 -2.16 -0.04 8.31
N CYS A 98 -1.54 -1.22 8.42
CA CYS A 98 -0.74 -1.83 7.38
C CYS A 98 -1.18 -3.29 7.14
N SER A 99 -1.45 -3.67 5.89
CA SER A 99 -1.81 -5.05 5.54
C SER A 99 -0.99 -5.60 4.38
N PHE A 100 -0.07 -6.51 4.74
CA PHE A 100 0.81 -7.28 3.85
C PHE A 100 0.82 -8.79 4.23
N PRO A 101 -0.34 -9.48 4.22
CA PRO A 101 -0.47 -10.88 4.64
C PRO A 101 0.46 -11.88 3.93
N ASN A 102 0.89 -11.62 2.70
CA ASN A 102 1.82 -12.48 1.96
C ASN A 102 3.29 -12.07 2.13
N CYS A 103 3.58 -11.10 3.00
CA CYS A 103 4.94 -10.65 3.24
C CYS A 103 5.76 -11.75 3.91
N LYS A 104 6.98 -11.92 3.40
CA LYS A 104 7.94 -12.93 3.86
C LYS A 104 9.22 -12.28 4.35
N ASN A 105 9.62 -11.18 3.72
CA ASN A 105 10.88 -10.50 4.00
C ASN A 105 10.60 -9.03 4.30
N VAL A 106 10.93 -8.62 5.51
CA VAL A 106 10.99 -7.22 5.92
C VAL A 106 12.45 -6.94 6.26
N GLU A 107 13.07 -6.01 5.54
CA GLU A 107 14.43 -5.59 5.85
C GLU A 107 14.40 -4.77 7.16
N ASP A 108 14.87 -5.39 8.23
CA ASP A 108 15.03 -4.76 9.53
C ASP A 108 16.51 -4.43 9.81
N GLY A 109 16.76 -3.35 10.56
CA GLY A 109 18.09 -2.79 10.76
C GLY A 109 18.07 -1.42 11.44
N GLU A 110 19.18 -0.69 11.45
CA GLU A 110 19.21 0.67 12.03
C GLU A 110 18.16 1.60 11.41
N LEU A 111 17.99 1.50 10.09
CA LEU A 111 16.96 2.18 9.31
C LEU A 111 16.00 1.14 8.70
N GLY A 112 15.46 0.25 9.54
CA GLY A 112 14.52 -0.79 9.12
C GLY A 112 13.29 -0.24 8.38
N ALA A 113 12.56 -1.09 7.67
CA ALA A 113 11.41 -0.73 6.83
C ALA A 113 10.40 0.22 7.50
N PHE A 114 10.13 0.03 8.81
CA PHE A 114 9.19 0.82 9.60
C PHE A 114 9.88 1.72 10.64
N HIS A 115 11.14 2.12 10.40
CA HIS A 115 11.88 2.99 11.30
C HIS A 115 11.11 4.30 11.59
N SER A 116 11.01 4.71 12.85
CA SER A 116 10.28 5.90 13.28
C SER A 116 8.77 5.96 12.93
N CYS A 117 8.12 4.84 12.62
CA CYS A 117 6.66 4.75 12.44
C CYS A 117 5.90 4.71 13.76
N LYS A 118 5.76 5.86 14.43
CA LYS A 118 5.29 5.95 15.82
C LYS A 118 3.80 5.62 16.02
N SER A 119 2.98 5.77 14.99
CA SER A 119 1.51 5.67 15.09
C SER A 119 0.93 4.33 14.65
N ILE A 120 1.75 3.37 14.21
CA ILE A 120 1.25 2.08 13.73
C ILE A 120 0.53 1.41 14.89
N ALA A 121 -0.75 1.12 14.70
CA ALA A 121 -1.59 0.43 15.67
C ALA A 121 -1.84 -1.03 15.24
N ASN A 122 -2.00 -1.27 13.94
CA ASN A 122 -2.26 -2.57 13.34
C ASN A 122 -1.26 -2.84 12.22
N LEU A 123 -0.55 -3.97 12.29
CA LEU A 123 0.41 -4.37 11.27
C LEU A 123 0.27 -5.86 10.94
N ASP A 124 0.00 -6.19 9.67
CA ASP A 124 0.10 -7.55 9.16
C ASP A 124 1.25 -7.61 8.17
N ILE A 125 2.29 -8.39 8.50
CA ILE A 125 3.46 -8.66 7.65
C ILE A 125 3.55 -10.15 7.32
N GLY A 126 2.46 -10.91 7.43
CA GLY A 126 2.46 -12.33 7.08
C GLY A 126 3.43 -13.14 7.93
N SER A 127 4.41 -13.76 7.27
CA SER A 127 5.51 -14.50 7.91
C SER A 127 6.79 -13.66 8.07
N GLY A 128 6.74 -12.36 7.77
CA GLY A 128 7.86 -11.44 7.93
C GLY A 128 8.30 -11.29 9.38
N LYS A 129 9.56 -10.89 9.57
CA LYS A 129 10.18 -10.69 10.88
C LYS A 129 10.64 -9.25 11.07
N ILE A 130 10.38 -8.68 12.25
CA ILE A 130 10.92 -7.40 12.70
C ILE A 130 11.50 -7.59 14.11
N ASP A 131 12.77 -7.23 14.30
CA ASP A 131 13.50 -7.34 15.55
C ASP A 131 13.50 -6.02 16.33
N LYS A 132 13.50 -4.85 15.66
CA LYS A 132 13.62 -3.52 16.29
C LYS A 132 12.29 -2.75 16.37
N THR A 133 11.43 -3.20 17.28
CA THR A 133 10.05 -2.71 17.44
C THR A 133 9.93 -1.38 18.19
N ASN A 134 11.02 -0.89 18.81
CA ASN A 134 11.07 0.33 19.62
C ASN A 134 10.58 1.59 18.88
N SER A 135 10.57 1.55 17.54
CA SER A 135 10.07 2.62 16.68
C SER A 135 8.54 2.72 16.64
N MET A 136 7.81 1.63 16.93
CA MET A 136 6.35 1.50 16.79
C MET A 136 5.66 1.58 18.15
N LYS A 137 5.68 2.78 18.76
CA LYS A 137 5.20 2.99 20.14
C LYS A 137 3.70 2.76 20.34
N SER A 138 2.91 2.92 19.28
CA SER A 138 1.44 2.78 19.34
C SER A 138 0.95 1.39 18.93
N LEU A 139 1.86 0.43 18.71
CA LEU A 139 1.51 -0.89 18.20
C LEU A 139 0.63 -1.63 19.21
N LYS A 140 -0.58 -1.98 18.77
CA LYS A 140 -1.54 -2.73 19.56
C LYS A 140 -1.69 -4.15 19.04
N TYR A 141 -1.61 -4.31 17.72
CA TYR A 141 -1.82 -5.60 17.08
C TYR A 141 -0.84 -5.83 15.94
N ILE A 142 -0.37 -7.08 15.85
CA ILE A 142 0.61 -7.50 14.86
C ILE A 142 0.36 -8.94 14.42
N LYS A 143 0.50 -9.21 13.12
CA LYS A 143 0.65 -10.55 12.57
C LYS A 143 2.00 -10.65 11.87
N GLY A 144 2.90 -11.44 12.43
CA GLY A 144 4.29 -11.57 12.01
C GLY A 144 5.18 -12.01 13.17
N SER A 145 6.47 -12.18 12.90
CA SER A 145 7.46 -12.53 13.93
C SER A 145 8.05 -11.25 14.54
N PHE A 146 7.89 -11.06 15.85
CA PHE A 146 8.30 -9.84 16.56
C PHE A 146 9.36 -10.17 17.63
N GLY A 147 10.64 -10.00 17.30
CA GLY A 147 11.73 -10.49 18.15
C GLY A 147 11.52 -11.97 18.53
N ASP A 148 11.66 -12.30 19.83
CA ASP A 148 11.43 -13.65 20.38
C ASP A 148 9.97 -13.92 20.79
N ARG A 149 9.03 -13.03 20.46
CA ARG A 149 7.62 -13.17 20.84
C ARG A 149 6.74 -13.36 19.62
N GLU A 150 5.98 -14.45 19.61
CA GLU A 150 4.76 -14.53 18.82
C GLU A 150 3.71 -13.64 19.51
N VAL A 151 3.05 -12.79 18.73
CA VAL A 151 1.97 -11.93 19.24
C VAL A 151 0.67 -12.39 18.60
N GLU A 152 -0.39 -12.42 19.40
CA GLU A 152 -1.70 -12.85 18.96
C GLU A 152 -2.27 -11.95 17.85
N THR A 153 -2.84 -12.64 16.87
CA THR A 153 -3.35 -12.13 15.62
C THR A 153 -4.60 -11.26 15.80
N ILE A 154 -4.73 -10.26 14.93
CA ILE A 154 -5.90 -9.38 14.87
C ILE A 154 -7.18 -10.21 14.66
N GLN A 155 -8.12 -10.05 15.59
CA GLN A 155 -9.56 -10.09 15.30
C GLN A 155 -10.05 -8.63 15.24
N ASN A 156 -10.08 -8.02 14.04
CA ASN A 156 -10.77 -6.77 13.71
C ASN A 156 -10.76 -6.50 12.19
N ASP A 157 -11.74 -7.15 11.55
CA ASP A 157 -12.49 -6.81 10.34
C ASP A 157 -11.79 -6.43 9.02
N PHE A 158 -10.82 -7.25 8.63
CA PHE A 158 -10.45 -7.43 7.22
C PHE A 158 -11.68 -7.72 6.31
N HIS A 159 -12.72 -8.38 6.86
CA HIS A 159 -13.92 -8.79 6.12
C HIS A 159 -14.79 -7.60 5.69
N ILE A 160 -15.00 -6.56 6.51
CA ILE A 160 -15.78 -5.38 6.12
C ILE A 160 -15.03 -4.50 5.10
N LYS A 161 -13.72 -4.28 5.27
CA LYS A 161 -12.94 -3.45 4.33
C LYS A 161 -12.78 -4.14 2.96
N ALA A 162 -12.57 -5.46 2.93
CA ALA A 162 -12.55 -6.25 1.69
C ALA A 162 -13.95 -6.39 1.05
N LEU A 163 -15.03 -6.50 1.84
CA LEU A 163 -16.41 -6.54 1.35
C LEU A 163 -16.83 -5.22 0.66
N HIS A 164 -16.42 -4.07 1.19
CA HIS A 164 -16.63 -2.77 0.53
C HIS A 164 -15.84 -2.64 -0.77
N LEU A 165 -14.60 -3.13 -0.80
CA LEU A 165 -13.74 -3.08 -1.98
C LEU A 165 -14.25 -3.99 -3.11
N GLY A 166 -14.68 -5.22 -2.79
CA GLY A 166 -15.30 -6.12 -3.75
C GLY A 166 -16.64 -5.61 -4.30
N ARG A 167 -17.43 -4.90 -3.48
CA ARG A 167 -18.69 -4.26 -3.93
C ARG A 167 -18.44 -3.12 -4.92
N ILE A 168 -17.39 -2.33 -4.72
CA ILE A 168 -16.98 -1.26 -5.65
C ILE A 168 -16.45 -1.85 -6.97
N GLU A 169 -15.65 -2.92 -6.91
CA GLU A 169 -15.12 -3.60 -8.09
C GLU A 169 -16.23 -4.26 -8.94
N GLN A 170 -17.23 -4.90 -8.31
CA GLN A 170 -18.43 -5.44 -8.99
C GLN A 170 -19.26 -4.35 -9.68
N ALA A 171 -19.47 -3.20 -9.02
CA ALA A 171 -20.22 -2.08 -9.61
C ALA A 171 -19.53 -1.51 -10.86
N CYS A 172 -18.20 -1.39 -10.82
CA CYS A 172 -17.40 -0.95 -11.96
C CYS A 172 -17.46 -1.91 -13.15
N GLN A 173 -17.44 -3.22 -12.90
CA GLN A 173 -17.52 -4.22 -13.97
C GLN A 173 -18.91 -4.30 -14.60
N PHE A 174 -19.98 -4.19 -13.78
CA PHE A 174 -21.36 -4.20 -14.26
C PHE A 174 -21.66 -3.00 -15.18
N MET A 175 -21.19 -1.81 -14.82
CA MET A 175 -21.31 -0.62 -15.69
C MET A 175 -20.56 -0.78 -17.01
N GLN A 176 -19.37 -1.38 -16.99
CA GLN A 176 -18.59 -1.66 -18.21
C GLN A 176 -19.29 -2.65 -19.15
N ALA A 177 -19.95 -3.68 -18.62
CA ALA A 177 -20.72 -4.64 -19.42
C ALA A 177 -21.97 -4.00 -20.04
N LYS A 178 -22.71 -3.18 -19.27
CA LYS A 178 -23.90 -2.48 -19.76
C LYS A 178 -23.58 -1.50 -20.89
N MET A 179 -22.46 -0.79 -20.80
CA MET A 179 -21.97 0.08 -21.87
C MET A 179 -21.61 -0.67 -23.16
N ARG A 180 -21.11 -1.91 -23.07
CA ARG A 180 -20.79 -2.72 -24.27
C ARG A 180 -22.05 -3.14 -25.02
N ILE A 181 -23.14 -3.46 -24.31
CA ILE A 181 -24.43 -3.82 -24.90
C ILE A 181 -25.04 -2.64 -25.66
N LEU A 182 -25.05 -1.45 -25.05
CA LEU A 182 -25.57 -0.23 -25.69
C LEU A 182 -24.80 0.11 -26.99
N LYS A 183 -23.48 -0.09 -26.99
CA LYS A 183 -22.64 0.12 -28.19
C LYS A 183 -22.90 -0.88 -29.31
N HIS A 184 -23.40 -2.08 -28.99
CA HIS A 184 -23.72 -3.09 -30.00
C HIS A 184 -25.11 -2.82 -30.61
N MET A 185 -26.06 -2.38 -29.79
CA MET A 185 -27.40 -1.97 -30.24
C MET A 185 -27.38 -0.74 -31.15
N ALA A 186 -26.46 0.19 -30.94
CA ALA A 186 -26.31 1.38 -31.79
C ALA A 186 -25.61 1.11 -33.14
N LYS A 187 -25.14 -0.12 -33.39
CA LYS A 187 -24.51 -0.54 -34.65
C LYS A 187 -25.43 -1.38 -35.56
N ASN A 188 -26.62 -1.71 -35.07
CA ASN A 188 -27.73 -2.26 -35.85
C ASN A 188 -28.71 -1.15 -36.20
#